data_AF-A0A9D5BYX6-F1
#
_entry.id   AF-A0A9D5BYX6-F1
#
_cell.length_a   1.000
_cell.length_b   1.000
_cell.length_c   1.000
_cell.angle_alpha   90.00
_cell.angle_beta   90.00
_cell.angle_gamma   90.00
#
_symmetry.space_group_name_H-M   'P 1'
#
loop_
_entity.id
_entity.type
_entity.pdbx_description
1 polymer ?
#
loop_
_entity_poly.entity_id
_entity_poly.type
_entity_poly.pdbx_seq_one_letter_code
_entity_poly.pdbx_strand_id
1 'polypeptide(L)'
;MRQLEQLAISPEVPEPLGGGLHSWFLDCHGLWYTLALTVPSVLFIAYLASQARRSFNTLRYGRSYIMIVYYVLLWIVSGLNLAWCLAQAWQCTSGKELSWNMLTLFTTSGLLFLEVSLVAFLLQGNHTAGLESLTQTLIISGAIIAADVIIKAIYIFGFGVPLFIDASESSNRVKWGLWIVHKLLLTAIYGFILFMHHSKWRERLPAKPAFYNYICAMFLLYVISLFGCMLAGNGAGFGFWLYNLTTVCYHSLYLPLIYVTFLADFFREDDLRLENVYYSEMKDAGFFDADWD
;
A
#
# COMPACT_ATOMS: atom_id res chain seq x y z
N MET A 1 17.08 6.83 -71.68
CA MET A 1 15.75 6.24 -71.96
C MET A 1 15.11 5.86 -70.63
N ARG A 2 14.18 6.73 -70.21
CA ARG A 2 13.12 6.59 -69.18
C ARG A 2 13.55 6.24 -67.75
N GLN A 3 13.41 7.01 -66.66
CA GLN A 3 12.63 8.21 -66.30
C GLN A 3 11.18 8.20 -66.83
N LEU A 4 10.23 8.05 -65.90
CA LEU A 4 8.77 8.16 -66.08
C LEU A 4 8.04 6.86 -66.46
N GLU A 5 7.74 6.07 -65.44
CA GLU A 5 6.37 5.69 -65.05
C GLU A 5 6.46 5.29 -63.56
N GLN A 6 6.20 6.17 -62.58
CA GLN A 6 4.87 6.63 -62.15
C GLN A 6 3.88 5.45 -62.01
N LEU A 7 3.04 5.30 -61.00
CA LEU A 7 2.61 6.15 -59.90
C LEU A 7 1.70 5.21 -59.08
N ALA A 8 2.01 4.96 -57.82
CA ALA A 8 1.03 4.58 -56.81
C ALA A 8 1.64 5.00 -55.48
N ILE A 9 1.67 6.31 -55.22
CA ILE A 9 0.63 7.02 -54.47
C ILE A 9 0.57 6.50 -53.04
N SER A 10 1.22 7.30 -52.19
CA SER A 10 1.09 7.40 -50.73
C SER A 10 -0.38 7.24 -50.28
N PRO A 11 -0.61 6.79 -49.04
CA PRO A 11 -0.63 7.81 -48.01
C PRO A 11 0.25 7.46 -46.82
N GLU A 12 1.15 8.40 -46.50
CA GLU A 12 1.43 8.85 -45.14
C GLU A 12 0.18 8.68 -44.28
N VAL A 13 0.22 7.67 -43.42
CA VAL A 13 -0.72 7.55 -42.32
C VAL A 13 -0.19 8.45 -41.20
N PRO A 14 -1.04 9.31 -40.62
CA PRO A 14 -0.61 10.55 -40.01
C PRO A 14 0.05 10.32 -38.65
N GLU A 15 0.98 11.19 -38.29
CA GLU A 15 1.25 11.49 -36.88
C GLU A 15 -0.08 11.77 -36.17
N PRO A 16 -0.43 11.07 -35.08
CA PRO A 16 -1.54 11.50 -34.25
C PRO A 16 -1.04 12.65 -33.37
N LEU A 17 -0.98 13.84 -33.97
CA LEU A 17 -1.02 15.10 -33.23
C LEU A 17 -2.43 15.23 -32.63
N GLY A 18 -2.59 14.80 -31.38
CA GLY A 18 -3.81 15.02 -30.60
C GLY A 18 -4.52 13.77 -30.12
N GLY A 19 -3.84 12.92 -29.33
CA GLY A 19 -4.44 11.80 -28.61
C GLY A 19 -3.96 11.80 -27.16
N GLY A 20 -4.45 12.77 -26.37
CA GLY A 20 -3.97 13.08 -25.04
C GLY A 20 -3.84 11.86 -24.12
N LEU A 21 -2.85 11.94 -23.21
CA LEU A 21 -2.54 11.20 -21.97
C LEU A 21 -3.26 9.85 -21.71
N HIS A 22 -4.56 9.74 -21.99
CA HIS A 22 -5.36 8.53 -21.99
C HIS A 22 -4.92 7.44 -23.00
N SER A 23 -4.51 7.77 -24.24
CA SER A 23 -4.18 6.73 -25.24
C SER A 23 -2.93 5.91 -24.87
N TRP A 24 -1.89 6.60 -24.37
CA TRP A 24 -0.64 5.99 -23.93
C TRP A 24 -0.75 5.16 -22.63
N PHE A 25 -1.76 5.43 -21.81
CA PHE A 25 -2.03 4.70 -20.56
C PHE A 25 -2.62 3.30 -20.76
N LEU A 26 -3.19 3.03 -21.94
CA LEU A 26 -4.08 1.89 -22.18
C LEU A 26 -3.40 0.65 -22.77
N ASP A 27 -2.28 0.83 -23.49
CA ASP A 27 -1.76 -0.20 -24.40
C ASP A 27 -0.93 -1.32 -23.74
N CYS A 28 -0.49 -1.17 -22.49
CA CYS A 28 0.52 -2.09 -21.95
C CYS A 28 0.05 -3.20 -21.00
N HIS A 29 -0.80 -2.88 -20.01
CA HIS A 29 -1.34 -3.87 -19.06
C HIS A 29 -2.85 -4.09 -19.20
N GLY A 30 -3.47 -3.47 -20.21
CA GLY A 30 -4.91 -3.49 -20.45
C GLY A 30 -5.69 -2.49 -19.59
N LEU A 31 -6.72 -1.89 -20.17
CA LEU A 31 -7.55 -0.86 -19.53
C LEU A 31 -8.05 -1.25 -18.14
N TRP A 32 -8.58 -2.47 -18.02
CA TRP A 32 -9.20 -2.94 -16.79
C TRP A 32 -8.23 -3.06 -15.61
N TYR A 33 -7.00 -3.49 -15.87
CA TYR A 33 -5.97 -3.63 -14.85
C TYR A 33 -5.56 -2.27 -14.30
N THR A 34 -5.28 -1.32 -15.20
CA THR A 34 -4.95 0.06 -14.84
C THR A 34 -6.11 0.73 -14.10
N LEU A 35 -7.34 0.59 -14.59
CA LEU A 35 -8.52 1.17 -13.96
C LEU A 35 -8.74 0.62 -12.53
N ALA A 36 -8.58 -0.71 -12.36
CA ALA A 36 -8.73 -1.38 -11.07
C ALA A 36 -7.69 -0.93 -10.03
N LEU A 37 -6.52 -0.44 -10.45
CA LEU A 37 -5.48 0.08 -9.57
C LEU A 37 -5.65 1.58 -9.30
N THR A 38 -5.89 2.37 -10.34
CA THR A 38 -5.91 3.83 -10.25
C THR A 38 -7.18 4.34 -9.57
N VAL A 39 -8.36 3.79 -9.89
CA VAL A 39 -9.63 4.29 -9.35
C VAL A 39 -9.68 4.20 -7.83
N PRO A 40 -9.37 3.05 -7.19
CA PRO A 40 -9.38 2.96 -5.73
C PRO A 40 -8.33 3.87 -5.08
N SER A 41 -7.16 4.02 -5.70
CA SER A 41 -6.09 4.89 -5.20
C SER A 41 -6.48 6.38 -5.22
N VAL A 42 -7.09 6.83 -6.31
CA VAL A 42 -7.59 8.21 -6.45
C VAL A 42 -8.75 8.46 -5.48
N LEU A 43 -9.71 7.54 -5.39
CA LEU A 43 -10.83 7.64 -4.46
C LEU A 43 -10.34 7.71 -3.01
N PHE A 44 -9.34 6.91 -2.65
CA PHE A 44 -8.78 6.92 -1.31
C PHE A 44 -8.09 8.24 -0.97
N ILE A 45 -7.29 8.82 -1.89
CA ILE A 45 -6.67 10.14 -1.68
C ILE A 45 -7.72 11.25 -1.62
N ALA A 46 -8.74 11.21 -2.49
CA ALA A 46 -9.82 12.17 -2.45
C ALA A 46 -10.58 12.11 -1.12
N TYR A 47 -10.84 10.90 -0.62
CA TYR A 47 -11.44 10.67 0.68
C TYR A 47 -10.56 11.20 1.82
N LEU A 48 -9.25 10.89 1.82
CA LEU A 48 -8.30 11.44 2.79
C LEU A 48 -8.27 12.97 2.73
N ALA A 49 -8.27 13.57 1.54
CA ALA A 49 -8.27 15.03 1.35
C ALA A 49 -9.54 15.68 1.92
N SER A 50 -10.70 15.08 1.67
CA SER A 50 -11.99 15.54 2.21
C SER A 50 -11.98 15.47 3.74
N GLN A 51 -11.51 14.36 4.29
CA GLN A 51 -11.45 14.15 5.73
C GLN A 51 -10.34 14.98 6.39
N ALA A 52 -9.31 15.39 5.64
CA ALA A 52 -8.14 16.08 6.18
C ALA A 52 -8.49 17.34 6.96
N ARG A 53 -9.46 18.13 6.51
CA ARG A 53 -9.88 19.35 7.23
C ARG A 53 -10.41 19.02 8.63
N ARG A 54 -11.23 17.96 8.73
CA ARG A 54 -11.78 17.49 10.01
C ARG A 54 -10.69 16.85 10.87
N SER A 55 -9.90 15.95 10.28
CA SER A 55 -8.79 15.27 10.95
C SER A 55 -7.71 16.22 11.45
N PHE A 56 -7.34 17.27 10.72
CA PHE A 56 -6.33 18.23 11.18
C PHE A 56 -6.79 19.03 12.40
N ASN A 57 -8.06 19.42 12.46
CA ASN A 57 -8.62 20.06 13.64
C ASN A 57 -8.59 19.09 14.82
N THR A 58 -9.08 17.86 14.66
CA THR A 58 -9.07 16.84 15.72
C THR A 58 -7.65 16.49 16.18
N LEU A 59 -6.69 16.33 15.26
CA LEU A 59 -5.29 16.02 15.59
C LEU A 59 -4.59 17.18 16.31
N ARG A 60 -4.92 18.43 15.97
CA ARG A 60 -4.34 19.62 16.62
C ARG A 60 -4.77 19.72 18.09
N TYR A 61 -6.00 19.32 18.41
CA TYR A 61 -6.52 19.30 19.78
C TYR A 61 -6.23 17.98 20.53
N GLY A 62 -6.14 16.85 19.82
CA GLY A 62 -6.08 15.49 20.38
C GLY A 62 -4.77 15.07 21.05
N ARG A 63 -3.70 15.87 20.97
CA ARG A 63 -2.37 15.66 21.63
C ARG A 63 -1.72 14.27 21.45
N SER A 64 -2.23 13.43 20.55
CA SER A 64 -1.67 12.11 20.23
C SER A 64 -0.69 12.22 19.07
N TYR A 65 0.58 12.48 19.38
CA TYR A 65 1.65 12.59 18.38
C TYR A 65 1.81 11.33 17.53
N ILE A 66 1.46 10.16 18.08
CA ILE A 66 1.58 8.88 17.40
C ILE A 66 0.68 8.81 16.16
N MET A 67 -0.58 9.24 16.31
CA MET A 67 -1.54 9.24 15.20
C MET A 67 -1.19 10.27 14.14
N ILE A 68 -0.59 11.40 14.53
CA ILE A 68 -0.08 12.40 13.57
C ILE A 68 1.00 11.78 12.67
N VAL A 69 1.98 11.08 13.25
CA VAL A 69 3.08 10.46 12.50
C VAL A 69 2.54 9.43 11.50
N TYR A 70 1.67 8.52 11.95
CA TYR A 70 1.08 7.52 11.05
C TYR A 70 0.17 8.13 9.98
N TYR A 71 -0.56 9.21 10.29
CA TYR A 71 -1.36 9.91 9.30
C TYR A 71 -0.50 10.58 8.22
N VAL A 72 0.62 11.21 8.61
CA VAL A 72 1.58 11.79 7.65
C VAL A 72 2.22 10.69 6.80
N LEU A 73 2.65 9.58 7.42
CA LEU A 73 3.20 8.44 6.69
C LEU A 73 2.18 7.86 5.69
N LEU A 74 0.92 7.73 6.10
CA LEU A 74 -0.17 7.27 5.23
C LEU A 74 -0.37 8.21 4.04
N TRP A 75 -0.32 9.53 4.23
CA TRP A 75 -0.39 10.51 3.15
C TRP A 75 0.77 10.37 2.16
N ILE A 76 2.00 10.26 2.66
CA ILE A 76 3.20 10.10 1.82
C ILE A 76 3.12 8.81 1.01
N VAL A 77 2.84 7.68 1.67
CA VAL A 77 2.76 6.36 1.02
C VAL A 77 1.59 6.29 0.04
N SER A 78 0.46 6.93 0.35
CA SER A 78 -0.67 7.04 -0.58
C SER A 78 -0.31 7.84 -1.82
N GLY A 79 0.37 8.98 -1.67
CA GLY A 79 0.87 9.76 -2.79
C GLY A 79 1.84 8.97 -3.68
N LEU A 80 2.73 8.19 -3.07
CA LEU A 80 3.64 7.29 -3.80
C LEU A 80 2.90 6.19 -4.54
N ASN A 81 1.91 5.56 -3.90
CA ASN A 81 1.08 4.53 -4.52
C ASN A 81 0.30 5.08 -5.73
N LEU A 82 -0.23 6.30 -5.62
CA LEU A 82 -0.87 6.97 -6.76
C LEU A 82 0.14 7.27 -7.86
N ALA A 83 1.33 7.79 -7.52
CA ALA A 83 2.39 8.04 -8.50
C ALA A 83 2.78 6.74 -9.24
N TRP A 84 2.90 5.63 -8.52
CA TRP A 84 3.14 4.31 -9.11
C TRP A 84 2.01 3.87 -10.06
N CYS A 85 0.76 4.02 -9.64
CA CYS A 85 -0.41 3.70 -10.48
C CYS A 85 -0.48 4.58 -11.74
N LEU A 86 -0.08 5.85 -11.65
CA LEU A 86 -0.05 6.76 -12.79
C LEU A 86 1.17 6.54 -13.70
N ALA A 87 2.28 6.06 -13.14
CA ALA A 87 3.51 5.84 -13.88
C ALA A 87 3.55 4.46 -14.56
N GLN A 88 2.48 3.65 -14.51
CA GLN A 88 2.48 2.32 -15.13
C GLN A 88 2.84 2.33 -16.62
N ALA A 89 2.48 3.39 -17.35
CA ALA A 89 2.88 3.55 -18.76
C ALA A 89 4.42 3.63 -18.95
N TRP A 90 5.18 4.00 -17.91
CA TRP A 90 6.65 4.04 -17.96
C TRP A 90 7.29 2.67 -18.04
N GLN A 91 6.60 1.61 -17.62
CA GLN A 91 7.09 0.23 -17.76
C GLN A 91 7.32 -0.15 -19.24
N CYS A 92 6.63 0.53 -20.16
CA CYS A 92 6.51 0.13 -21.56
C CYS A 92 7.17 1.13 -22.51
N THR A 93 7.81 2.15 -21.92
CA THR A 93 8.53 3.18 -22.65
C THR A 93 10.02 2.93 -22.53
N SER A 94 10.64 2.55 -23.65
CA SER A 94 12.09 2.33 -23.73
C SER A 94 12.86 3.55 -23.23
N GLY A 95 13.81 3.33 -22.31
CA GLY A 95 14.65 4.38 -21.72
C GLY A 95 14.18 4.94 -20.36
N LYS A 96 12.98 4.57 -19.86
CA LYS A 96 12.48 4.98 -18.53
C LYS A 96 12.55 3.88 -17.46
N GLU A 97 13.17 2.75 -17.78
CA GLU A 97 13.25 1.55 -16.90
C GLU A 97 13.86 1.87 -15.53
N LEU A 98 14.91 2.70 -15.47
CA LEU A 98 15.53 3.10 -14.21
C LEU A 98 14.56 3.87 -13.30
N SER A 99 13.79 4.79 -13.88
CA SER A 99 12.80 5.57 -13.13
C SER A 99 11.65 4.69 -12.64
N TRP A 100 11.19 3.75 -13.48
CA TRP A 100 10.16 2.78 -13.12
C TRP A 100 10.62 1.85 -11.98
N ASN A 101 11.84 1.32 -12.06
CA ASN A 101 12.41 0.45 -11.04
C ASN A 101 12.59 1.20 -9.71
N MET A 102 13.08 2.45 -9.73
CA MET A 102 13.21 3.27 -8.53
C MET A 102 11.85 3.58 -7.90
N LEU A 103 10.87 3.99 -8.70
CA LEU A 103 9.52 4.31 -8.22
C LEU A 103 8.83 3.09 -7.62
N THR A 104 8.95 1.93 -8.29
CA THR A 104 8.37 0.67 -7.81
C THR A 104 9.04 0.20 -6.53
N LEU A 105 10.38 0.29 -6.45
CA LEU A 105 11.12 -0.05 -5.25
C LEU A 105 10.69 0.83 -4.08
N PHE A 106 10.62 2.14 -4.27
CA PHE A 106 10.27 3.08 -3.21
C PHE A 106 8.80 2.95 -2.77
N THR A 107 7.89 2.69 -3.72
CA THR A 107 6.47 2.51 -3.41
C THR A 107 6.24 1.21 -2.63
N THR A 108 6.82 0.10 -3.08
CA THR A 108 6.66 -1.21 -2.41
C THR A 108 7.33 -1.22 -1.04
N SER A 109 8.49 -0.59 -0.88
CA SER A 109 9.15 -0.45 0.43
C SER A 109 8.39 0.49 1.35
N GLY A 110 7.82 1.59 0.85
CA GLY A 110 7.00 2.51 1.63
C GLY A 110 5.74 1.84 2.20
N LEU A 111 5.04 1.04 1.38
CA LEU A 111 3.88 0.26 1.81
C LEU A 111 4.25 -0.74 2.91
N LEU A 112 5.34 -1.50 2.70
CA LEU A 112 5.84 -2.50 3.63
C LEU A 112 6.38 -1.87 4.92
N PHE A 113 7.04 -0.71 4.85
CA PHE A 113 7.48 0.03 6.03
C PHE A 113 6.29 0.46 6.89
N LEU A 114 5.27 1.03 6.26
CA LEU A 114 4.04 1.41 6.96
C LEU A 114 3.37 0.16 7.58
N GLU A 115 3.45 -0.98 6.91
CA GLU A 115 2.90 -2.26 7.38
C GLU A 115 3.59 -2.75 8.66
N VAL A 116 4.91 -2.90 8.57
CA VAL A 116 5.72 -3.51 9.62
C VAL A 116 5.81 -2.60 10.83
N SER A 117 5.96 -1.29 10.62
CA SER A 117 5.96 -0.31 11.73
C SER A 117 4.66 -0.33 12.51
N LEU A 118 3.52 -0.33 11.81
CA LEU A 118 2.20 -0.34 12.43
C LEU A 118 1.93 -1.63 13.19
N VAL A 119 2.18 -2.79 12.57
CA VAL A 119 2.03 -4.09 13.23
C VAL A 119 2.95 -4.21 14.43
N ALA A 120 4.21 -3.79 14.32
CA ALA A 120 5.15 -3.80 15.44
C ALA A 120 4.68 -2.90 16.60
N PHE A 121 4.19 -1.70 16.30
CA PHE A 121 3.66 -0.78 17.29
C PHE A 121 2.44 -1.36 18.02
N LEU A 122 1.53 -2.01 17.28
CA LEU A 122 0.33 -2.62 17.87
C LEU A 122 0.64 -3.84 18.73
N LEU A 123 1.67 -4.61 18.34
CA LEU A 123 2.13 -5.77 19.12
C LEU A 123 2.83 -5.38 20.43
N GLN A 124 3.41 -4.18 20.52
CA GLN A 124 4.05 -3.73 21.76
C GLN A 124 3.03 -3.51 22.89
N GLY A 125 1.78 -3.21 22.56
CA GLY A 125 0.71 -3.06 23.54
C GLY A 125 0.93 -1.92 24.54
N ASN A 126 -0.09 -1.67 25.36
CA ASN A 126 -0.24 -0.52 26.27
C ASN A 126 0.83 -0.37 27.38
N HIS A 127 1.92 -1.16 27.38
CA HIS A 127 2.92 -1.15 28.45
C HIS A 127 3.93 0.00 28.33
N THR A 128 4.00 0.66 27.17
CA THR A 128 4.88 1.82 26.90
C THR A 128 4.25 2.76 25.86
N ALA A 129 3.03 3.25 26.08
CA ALA A 129 2.35 4.17 25.16
C ALA A 129 2.97 5.59 25.16
N GLY A 130 4.21 5.70 24.70
CA GLY A 130 5.00 6.94 24.63
C GLY A 130 5.61 7.15 23.26
N LEU A 131 6.00 8.40 22.96
CA LEU A 131 6.71 8.75 21.72
C LEU A 131 8.01 7.96 21.52
N GLU A 132 8.64 7.57 22.62
CA GLU A 132 9.91 6.87 22.63
C GLU A 132 9.78 5.44 22.06
N SER A 133 8.71 4.71 22.42
CA SER A 133 8.44 3.37 21.89
C SER A 133 8.02 3.42 20.41
N LEU A 134 7.25 4.43 20.02
CA LEU A 134 6.96 4.68 18.59
C LEU A 134 8.24 4.94 17.81
N THR A 135 9.09 5.84 18.30
CA THR A 135 10.33 6.19 17.60
C THR A 135 11.23 4.96 17.48
N GLN A 136 11.32 4.16 18.54
CA GLN A 136 12.07 2.91 18.52
C GLN A 136 11.51 1.90 17.51
N THR A 137 10.18 1.73 17.44
CA THR A 137 9.56 0.83 16.45
C THR A 137 9.76 1.31 15.02
N LEU A 138 9.63 2.61 14.77
CA LEU A 138 9.92 3.21 13.46
C LEU A 138 11.38 3.05 13.07
N ILE A 139 12.33 3.22 13.99
CA ILE A 139 13.75 3.03 13.73
C ILE A 139 14.04 1.56 13.41
N ILE A 140 13.55 0.62 14.21
CA ILE A 140 13.80 -0.82 14.01
C ILE A 140 13.17 -1.29 12.70
N SER A 141 11.89 -1.00 12.47
CA SER A 141 11.20 -1.36 11.22
C SER A 141 11.84 -0.68 10.02
N GLY A 142 12.24 0.59 10.15
CA GLY A 142 12.94 1.35 9.12
C GLY A 142 14.28 0.73 8.75
N ALA A 143 15.06 0.27 9.74
CA ALA A 143 16.32 -0.43 9.49
C ALA A 143 16.11 -1.77 8.75
N ILE A 144 15.10 -2.54 9.14
CA ILE A 144 14.76 -3.81 8.46
C ILE A 144 14.37 -3.54 7.00
N ILE A 145 13.54 -2.52 6.75
CA ILE A 145 13.08 -2.22 5.39
C ILE A 145 14.20 -1.59 4.57
N ALA A 146 15.08 -0.77 5.18
CA ALA A 146 16.26 -0.26 4.51
C ALA A 146 17.19 -1.39 4.05
N ALA A 147 17.38 -2.44 4.87
CA ALA A 147 18.13 -3.63 4.45
C ALA A 147 17.45 -4.36 3.29
N ASP A 148 16.13 -4.55 3.34
CA ASP A 148 15.35 -5.14 2.23
C ASP A 148 15.47 -4.32 0.93
N VAL A 149 15.41 -2.98 1.04
CA VAL A 149 15.62 -2.03 -0.06
C VAL A 149 17.01 -2.15 -0.65
N ILE A 150 18.05 -2.19 0.18
CA ILE A 150 19.44 -2.32 -0.28
C ILE A 150 19.63 -3.65 -0.99
N ILE A 151 19.10 -4.74 -0.43
CA ILE A 151 19.16 -6.07 -1.07
C ILE A 151 18.48 -5.99 -2.45
N LYS A 152 17.23 -5.52 -2.53
CA LYS A 152 16.51 -5.39 -3.82
C LYS A 152 17.24 -4.47 -4.80
N ALA A 153 17.82 -3.36 -4.33
CA ALA A 153 18.58 -2.44 -5.17
C ALA A 153 19.84 -3.11 -5.76
N ILE A 154 20.58 -3.90 -4.97
CA ILE A 154 21.75 -4.65 -5.47
C ILE A 154 21.33 -5.67 -6.53
N TYR A 155 20.21 -6.37 -6.35
CA TYR A 155 19.71 -7.32 -7.36
C TYR A 155 19.27 -6.63 -8.66
N ILE A 156 18.63 -5.46 -8.57
CA ILE A 156 18.16 -4.72 -9.75
C ILE A 156 19.33 -4.04 -10.48
N PHE A 157 20.14 -3.26 -9.76
CA PHE A 157 21.17 -2.41 -10.36
C PHE A 157 22.52 -3.10 -10.50
N GLY A 158 22.85 -4.04 -9.60
CA GLY A 158 24.10 -4.79 -9.64
C GLY A 158 24.03 -6.01 -10.56
N PHE A 159 23.00 -6.83 -10.41
CA PHE A 159 22.82 -8.05 -11.21
C PHE A 159 21.97 -7.85 -12.47
N GLY A 160 21.35 -6.68 -12.66
CA GLY A 160 20.52 -6.39 -13.84
C GLY A 160 19.27 -7.26 -13.93
N VAL A 161 18.81 -7.88 -12.83
CA VAL A 161 17.65 -8.76 -12.85
C VAL A 161 16.38 -7.90 -12.89
N PRO A 162 15.51 -8.03 -13.92
CA PRO A 162 14.27 -7.27 -14.02
C PRO A 162 13.25 -7.76 -12.98
N LEU A 163 13.35 -7.28 -11.74
CA LEU A 163 12.43 -7.65 -10.67
C LEU A 163 11.00 -7.13 -10.89
N PHE A 164 10.84 -6.02 -11.62
CA PHE A 164 9.57 -5.30 -11.80
C PHE A 164 9.11 -5.18 -13.26
N ILE A 165 9.88 -5.72 -14.21
CA ILE A 165 9.48 -5.75 -15.62
C ILE A 165 8.88 -7.13 -15.90
N ASP A 166 7.60 -7.13 -16.28
CA ASP A 166 6.86 -8.32 -16.74
C ASP A 166 6.92 -8.44 -18.27
N ALA A 167 8.13 -8.37 -18.82
CA ALA A 167 8.35 -8.75 -20.21
C ALA A 167 8.47 -10.27 -20.25
N SER A 168 7.33 -10.96 -20.39
CA SER A 168 7.08 -12.32 -20.97
C SER A 168 8.03 -13.50 -20.71
N GLU A 169 9.14 -13.35 -19.98
CA GLU A 169 10.13 -14.39 -19.76
C GLU A 169 9.76 -15.17 -18.50
N SER A 170 8.98 -16.21 -18.74
CA SER A 170 8.61 -17.26 -17.80
C SER A 170 9.79 -18.03 -17.18
N SER A 171 11.03 -17.55 -17.31
CA SER A 171 12.24 -18.35 -17.09
C SER A 171 13.30 -17.71 -16.17
N ASN A 172 13.00 -16.62 -15.47
CA ASN A 172 13.93 -16.09 -14.45
C ASN A 172 13.67 -16.76 -13.10
N ARG A 173 14.19 -18.00 -12.93
CA ARG A 173 14.11 -18.77 -11.65
C ARG A 173 14.61 -17.98 -10.45
N VAL A 174 15.60 -17.10 -10.64
CA VAL A 174 16.16 -16.25 -9.58
C VAL A 174 15.17 -15.16 -9.14
N LYS A 175 14.42 -14.53 -10.09
CA LYS A 175 13.35 -13.56 -9.78
C LYS A 175 12.31 -14.23 -8.88
N TRP A 176 11.74 -15.33 -9.35
CA TRP A 176 10.70 -16.06 -8.60
C TRP A 176 11.21 -16.62 -7.27
N GLY A 177 12.45 -17.09 -7.20
CA GLY A 177 13.07 -17.54 -5.94
C GLY A 177 13.11 -16.44 -4.87
N LEU A 178 13.56 -15.22 -5.24
CA LEU A 178 13.60 -14.09 -4.30
C LEU A 178 12.19 -13.70 -3.84
N TRP A 179 11.24 -13.62 -4.77
CA TRP A 179 9.84 -13.32 -4.44
C TRP A 179 9.21 -14.39 -3.55
N ILE A 180 9.48 -15.67 -3.79
CA ILE A 180 9.01 -16.78 -2.95
C ILE A 180 9.57 -16.65 -1.53
N VAL A 181 10.88 -16.44 -1.37
CA VAL A 181 11.50 -16.32 -0.04
C VAL A 181 10.92 -15.12 0.72
N HIS A 182 10.78 -13.98 0.05
CA HIS A 182 10.22 -12.77 0.66
C HIS A 182 8.75 -12.96 1.09
N LYS A 183 7.91 -13.55 0.23
CA LYS A 183 6.49 -13.82 0.54
C LYS A 183 6.33 -14.92 1.58
N LEU A 184 7.22 -15.92 1.60
CA LEU A 184 7.25 -16.96 2.63
C LEU A 184 7.56 -16.36 4.00
N LEU A 185 8.55 -15.46 4.08
CA LEU A 185 8.91 -14.78 5.31
C LEU A 185 7.73 -13.96 5.85
N LEU A 186 7.06 -13.17 5.01
CA LEU A 186 5.88 -12.40 5.41
C LEU A 186 4.74 -13.33 5.88
N THR A 187 4.45 -14.39 5.10
CA THR A 187 3.44 -15.38 5.47
C THR A 187 3.75 -16.04 6.82
N ALA A 188 5.02 -16.36 7.08
CA ALA A 188 5.45 -16.96 8.34
C ALA A 188 5.28 -15.99 9.53
N ILE A 189 5.61 -14.71 9.36
CA ILE A 189 5.42 -13.69 10.40
C ILE A 189 3.92 -13.52 10.72
N TYR A 190 3.08 -13.33 9.69
CA TYR A 190 1.64 -13.18 9.88
C TYR A 190 0.98 -14.46 10.43
N GLY A 191 1.43 -15.63 9.98
CA GLY A 191 1.01 -16.92 10.51
C GLY A 191 1.40 -17.10 11.96
N PHE A 192 2.60 -16.64 12.36
CA PHE A 192 3.06 -16.65 13.74
C PHE A 192 2.20 -15.74 14.63
N ILE A 193 1.83 -14.54 14.15
CA ILE A 193 0.92 -13.64 14.87
C ILE A 193 -0.47 -14.29 15.06
N LEU A 194 -1.02 -14.93 14.02
CA LEU A 194 -2.28 -15.69 14.14
C LEU A 194 -2.17 -16.88 15.09
N PHE A 195 -1.04 -17.59 15.07
CA PHE A 195 -0.79 -18.70 15.98
C PHE A 195 -0.72 -18.23 17.44
N MET A 196 -0.03 -17.10 17.71
CA MET A 196 -0.01 -16.48 19.03
C MET A 196 -1.42 -16.13 19.52
N HIS A 197 -2.30 -15.69 18.61
CA HIS A 197 -3.69 -15.37 18.94
C HIS A 197 -4.51 -16.59 19.38
N HIS A 198 -4.35 -17.72 18.69
CA HIS A 198 -5.04 -18.97 19.05
C HIS A 198 -4.44 -19.67 20.28
N SER A 199 -3.22 -19.29 20.66
CA SER A 199 -2.52 -19.86 21.80
C SER A 199 -2.84 -19.12 23.11
N LYS A 200 -2.30 -19.64 24.23
CA LYS A 200 -2.41 -19.02 25.56
C LYS A 200 -1.72 -17.65 25.67
N TRP A 201 -0.99 -17.23 24.62
CA TRP A 201 -0.29 -15.95 24.53
C TRP A 201 -1.16 -14.79 24.03
N ARG A 202 -2.47 -15.02 23.85
CA ARG A 202 -3.45 -14.02 23.42
C ARG A 202 -3.44 -12.75 24.27
N GLU A 203 -3.13 -12.86 25.56
CA GLU A 203 -3.10 -11.73 26.50
C GLU A 203 -2.07 -10.65 26.16
N ARG A 204 -1.06 -10.96 25.32
CA ARG A 204 -0.11 -9.96 24.80
C ARG A 204 -0.57 -9.22 23.54
N LEU A 205 -1.63 -9.68 22.88
CA LEU A 205 -2.13 -9.06 21.64
C LEU A 205 -3.20 -8.01 21.97
N PRO A 206 -3.33 -6.95 21.16
CA PRO A 206 -4.36 -5.95 21.35
C PRO A 206 -5.76 -6.59 21.25
N ALA A 207 -6.63 -6.29 22.21
CA ALA A 207 -7.97 -6.87 22.31
C ALA A 207 -8.98 -6.35 21.25
N LYS A 208 -8.51 -5.60 20.24
CA LYS A 208 -9.39 -5.00 19.23
C LYS A 208 -9.76 -6.03 18.14
N PRO A 209 -11.06 -6.30 17.89
CA PRO A 209 -11.48 -7.26 16.87
C PRO A 209 -11.09 -6.83 15.44
N ALA A 210 -11.02 -5.52 15.17
CA ALA A 210 -10.60 -4.98 13.88
C ALA A 210 -9.15 -5.36 13.51
N PHE A 211 -8.25 -5.41 14.50
CA PHE A 211 -6.86 -5.84 14.30
C PHE A 211 -6.79 -7.29 13.83
N TYR A 212 -7.63 -8.17 14.39
CA TYR A 212 -7.65 -9.59 14.00
C TYR A 212 -8.12 -9.77 12.55
N ASN A 213 -9.18 -9.07 12.16
CA ASN A 213 -9.67 -9.12 10.78
C ASN A 213 -8.60 -8.65 9.79
N TYR A 214 -7.84 -7.60 10.15
CA TYR A 214 -6.70 -7.13 9.37
C TYR A 214 -5.60 -8.20 9.21
N ILE A 215 -5.13 -8.78 10.33
CA ILE A 215 -4.08 -9.80 10.32
C ILE A 215 -4.52 -11.02 9.50
N CYS A 216 -5.78 -11.46 9.63
CA CYS A 216 -6.34 -12.56 8.86
C CYS A 216 -6.39 -12.26 7.36
N ALA A 217 -6.89 -11.08 6.97
CA ALA A 217 -6.93 -10.65 5.57
C ALA A 217 -5.54 -10.58 4.93
N MET A 218 -4.56 -10.00 5.64
CA MET A 218 -3.17 -9.91 5.14
C MET A 218 -2.51 -11.29 5.06
N PHE A 219 -2.73 -12.16 6.04
CA PHE A 219 -2.24 -13.54 5.97
C PHE A 219 -2.79 -14.28 4.74
N LEU A 220 -4.10 -14.19 4.48
CA LEU A 220 -4.73 -14.80 3.32
C LEU A 220 -4.17 -14.24 2.00
N LEU A 221 -3.99 -12.92 1.90
CA LEU A 221 -3.37 -12.29 0.73
C LEU A 221 -1.94 -12.79 0.51
N TYR A 222 -1.13 -12.93 1.56
CA TYR A 222 0.23 -13.44 1.43
C TYR A 222 0.30 -14.92 1.08
N VAL A 223 -0.60 -15.76 1.61
CA VAL A 223 -0.70 -17.18 1.22
C VAL A 223 -1.06 -17.31 -0.26
N ILE A 224 -2.05 -16.55 -0.74
CA ILE A 224 -2.42 -16.54 -2.16
C ILE A 224 -1.26 -16.03 -3.03
N SER A 225 -0.57 -14.97 -2.59
CA SER A 225 0.62 -14.44 -3.28
C SER A 225 1.73 -15.49 -3.37
N LEU A 226 2.04 -16.17 -2.26
CA LEU A 226 3.08 -17.19 -2.18
C LEU A 226 2.74 -18.37 -3.09
N PHE A 227 1.48 -18.80 -3.09
CA PHE A 227 0.99 -19.84 -3.99
C PHE A 227 1.09 -19.42 -5.47
N GLY A 228 0.71 -18.18 -5.79
CA GLY A 228 0.88 -17.59 -7.13
C GLY A 228 2.35 -17.57 -7.58
N CYS A 229 3.27 -17.14 -6.70
CA CYS A 229 4.70 -17.12 -6.98
C CYS A 229 5.28 -18.54 -7.19
N MET A 230 4.87 -19.52 -6.39
CA MET A 230 5.29 -20.92 -6.57
C MET A 230 4.83 -21.48 -7.93
N LEU A 231 3.58 -21.21 -8.31
CA LEU A 231 3.03 -21.62 -9.59
C LEU A 231 3.71 -20.92 -10.77
N ALA A 232 3.95 -19.61 -10.67
CA ALA A 232 4.62 -18.82 -11.69
C ALA A 232 6.09 -19.27 -11.87
N GLY A 233 6.78 -19.61 -10.77
CA GLY A 233 8.12 -20.20 -10.81
C GLY A 233 8.18 -21.57 -11.50
N ASN A 234 7.09 -22.32 -11.51
CA ASN A 234 6.94 -23.59 -12.23
C ASN A 234 6.46 -23.41 -13.69
N GLY A 235 6.33 -22.17 -14.17
CA GLY A 235 5.90 -21.86 -15.53
C GLY A 235 4.39 -21.98 -15.77
N ALA A 236 3.57 -22.12 -14.71
CA ALA A 236 2.12 -22.15 -14.87
C ALA A 236 1.57 -20.74 -15.11
N GLY A 237 0.92 -20.51 -16.25
CA GLY A 237 0.31 -19.21 -16.60
C GLY A 237 -0.68 -18.68 -15.55
N PHE A 238 -1.39 -19.60 -14.86
CA PHE A 238 -2.29 -19.26 -13.77
C PHE A 238 -1.57 -18.58 -12.57
N GLY A 239 -0.30 -18.90 -12.35
CA GLY A 239 0.51 -18.27 -11.29
C GLY A 239 0.73 -16.77 -11.53
N PHE A 240 0.97 -16.37 -12.79
CA PHE A 240 1.10 -14.96 -13.17
C PHE A 240 -0.21 -14.19 -12.96
N TRP A 241 -1.34 -14.80 -13.31
CA TRP A 241 -2.65 -14.19 -13.08
C TRP A 241 -2.93 -13.99 -11.58
N LEU A 242 -2.68 -15.00 -10.74
CA LEU A 242 -2.83 -14.89 -9.29
C LEU A 242 -1.89 -13.84 -8.68
N TYR A 243 -0.65 -13.78 -9.17
CA TYR A 243 0.32 -12.78 -8.73
C TYR A 243 -0.18 -11.36 -9.06
N ASN A 244 -0.61 -11.12 -10.30
CA ASN A 244 -1.14 -9.82 -10.73
C ASN A 244 -2.40 -9.44 -9.95
N LEU A 245 -3.34 -10.38 -9.74
CA LEU A 245 -4.52 -10.16 -8.92
C LEU A 245 -4.14 -9.74 -7.49
N THR A 246 -3.17 -10.42 -6.89
CA THR A 246 -2.74 -10.11 -5.52
C THR A 246 -2.04 -8.76 -5.44
N THR A 247 -1.26 -8.39 -6.46
CA THR A 247 -0.66 -7.06 -6.59
C THR A 247 -1.73 -5.97 -6.69
N VAL A 248 -2.77 -6.17 -7.51
CA VAL A 248 -3.92 -5.25 -7.60
C VAL A 248 -4.59 -5.09 -6.25
N CYS A 249 -4.92 -6.20 -5.58
CA CYS A 249 -5.54 -6.18 -4.26
C CYS A 249 -4.67 -5.46 -3.22
N TYR A 250 -3.37 -5.71 -3.22
CA TYR A 250 -2.44 -5.07 -2.29
C TYR A 250 -2.38 -3.55 -2.53
N HIS A 251 -2.09 -3.11 -3.75
CA HIS A 251 -1.96 -1.68 -4.04
C HIS A 251 -3.30 -0.92 -3.95
N SER A 252 -4.43 -1.58 -4.18
CA SER A 252 -5.76 -0.97 -4.12
C SER A 252 -6.37 -0.94 -2.72
N LEU A 253 -6.30 -2.05 -1.97
CA LEU A 253 -7.11 -2.25 -0.76
C LEU A 253 -6.32 -2.05 0.52
N TYR A 254 -4.99 -2.17 0.48
CA TYR A 254 -4.15 -2.10 1.67
C TYR A 254 -4.24 -0.78 2.43
N LEU A 255 -4.06 0.36 1.75
CA LEU A 255 -4.11 1.66 2.42
C LEU A 255 -5.51 1.99 2.97
N PRO A 256 -6.61 1.74 2.22
CA PRO A 256 -7.95 1.83 2.77
C PRO A 256 -8.18 0.94 3.99
N LEU A 257 -7.70 -0.31 3.96
CA LEU A 257 -7.83 -1.24 5.09
C LEU A 257 -7.14 -0.67 6.33
N ILE A 258 -5.90 -0.22 6.21
CA ILE A 258 -5.17 0.39 7.32
C ILE A 258 -5.87 1.61 7.87
N TYR A 259 -6.37 2.49 7.00
CA TYR A 259 -7.10 3.66 7.43
C TYR A 259 -8.33 3.28 8.27
N VAL A 260 -9.13 2.34 7.79
CA VAL A 260 -10.37 1.92 8.46
C VAL A 260 -10.07 1.21 9.78
N THR A 261 -9.07 0.34 9.82
CA THR A 261 -8.79 -0.49 11.00
C THR A 261 -8.08 0.28 12.12
N PHE A 262 -7.41 1.38 11.81
CA PHE A 262 -6.58 2.09 12.79
C PHE A 262 -6.95 3.56 12.93
N LEU A 263 -6.94 4.33 11.84
CA LEU A 263 -7.16 5.77 11.90
C LEU A 263 -8.63 6.13 12.14
N ALA A 264 -9.56 5.44 11.46
CA ALA A 264 -10.98 5.73 11.58
C ALA A 264 -11.50 5.50 13.00
N ASP A 265 -11.05 4.42 13.66
CA ASP A 265 -11.40 4.12 15.05
C ASP A 265 -10.89 5.20 16.01
N PHE A 266 -9.66 5.69 15.82
CA PHE A 266 -9.12 6.78 16.64
C PHE A 266 -9.90 8.08 16.47
N PHE A 267 -10.22 8.49 15.24
CA PHE A 267 -11.01 9.69 15.02
C PHE A 267 -12.41 9.60 15.64
N ARG A 268 -13.01 8.40 15.65
CA ARG A 268 -14.28 8.15 16.34
C ARG A 268 -14.17 8.23 17.85
N GLU A 269 -13.15 7.62 18.44
CA GLU A 269 -12.90 7.64 19.88
C GLU A 269 -12.67 9.08 20.39
N ASP A 270 -11.92 9.90 19.64
CA ASP A 270 -11.69 11.31 19.99
C ASP A 270 -12.94 12.18 19.83
N ASP A 271 -13.73 11.99 18.76
CA ASP A 271 -15.00 12.72 18.57
C ASP A 271 -15.98 12.42 19.73
N LEU A 272 -16.11 11.15 20.14
CA LEU A 272 -16.92 10.76 21.31
C LEU A 272 -16.38 11.35 22.62
N ARG A 273 -15.06 11.44 22.78
CA ARG A 273 -14.45 12.05 23.96
C ARG A 273 -14.76 13.54 24.02
N LEU A 274 -14.71 14.24 22.89
CA LEU A 274 -15.05 15.66 22.80
C LEU A 274 -16.53 15.90 23.15
N GLU A 275 -17.43 15.07 22.63
CA GLU A 275 -18.86 15.13 22.96
C GLU A 275 -19.12 14.90 24.46
N ASN A 276 -18.43 13.93 25.07
CA ASN A 276 -18.55 13.68 26.52
C ASN A 276 -18.06 14.85 27.37
N VAL A 277 -16.94 15.48 27.00
CA VAL A 277 -16.42 16.66 27.71
C VAL A 277 -17.41 17.82 27.58
N TYR A 278 -17.90 18.08 26.37
CA TYR A 278 -18.89 19.12 26.12
C TYR A 278 -20.19 18.88 26.90
N TYR A 279 -20.67 17.64 26.93
CA TYR A 279 -21.85 17.26 27.70
C TYR A 279 -21.64 17.44 29.21
N SER A 280 -20.45 17.09 29.74
CA SER A 280 -20.14 17.34 31.15
C SER A 280 -20.06 18.84 31.48
N GLU A 281 -19.52 19.68 30.59
CA GLU A 281 -19.51 21.13 30.79
C GLU A 281 -20.94 21.73 30.77
N MET A 282 -21.80 21.26 29.87
CA MET A 282 -23.21 21.64 29.86
C MET A 282 -23.95 21.20 31.13
N LYS A 283 -23.63 20.01 31.63
CA LYS A 283 -24.18 19.50 32.90
C LYS A 283 -23.71 20.33 34.08
N ASP A 284 -22.43 20.66 34.18
CA ASP A 284 -21.88 21.47 35.27
C ASP A 284 -22.39 22.92 35.23
N ALA A 285 -22.78 23.42 34.04
CA ALA A 285 -23.44 24.71 33.87
C ALA A 285 -24.93 24.72 34.29
N GLY A 286 -25.45 23.61 34.82
CA GLY A 286 -26.86 23.50 35.26
C GLY A 286 -27.86 23.45 34.11
N PHE A 287 -27.42 23.23 32.86
CA PHE A 287 -28.29 23.23 31.68
C PHE A 287 -29.30 22.06 31.68
N PHE A 288 -29.05 21.03 32.50
CA PHE A 288 -29.91 19.86 32.67
C PHE A 288 -30.61 19.80 34.04
N ASP A 289 -30.38 20.77 34.93
CA ASP A 289 -31.04 20.87 36.24
C ASP A 289 -32.40 21.60 36.10
N ALA A 290 -33.18 21.24 35.08
CA ALA A 290 -34.57 21.66 35.02
C ALA A 290 -35.35 20.84 36.06
N ASP A 291 -35.77 21.49 37.13
CA ASP A 291 -36.75 20.99 38.09
C ASP A 291 -38.00 20.51 37.32
N TRP A 292 -38.14 19.19 37.17
CA TRP A 292 -39.38 18.56 36.70
C TRP A 292 -40.31 18.38 37.90
N ASP A 293 -40.88 19.49 38.36
CA ASP A 293 -42.07 19.49 39.24
C ASP A 293 -43.37 19.42 38.40
#